data_AF-A0A3N5Y1J0-F1
#
_entry.id   AF-A0A3N5Y1J0-F1
#
_cell.length_a   1.000
_cell.length_b   1.000
_cell.length_c   1.000
_cell.angle_alpha   90.00
_cell.angle_beta   90.00
_cell.angle_gamma   90.00
#
_symmetry.space_group_name_H-M   'P 1'
#
loop_
_entity.id
_entity.type
_entity.pdbx_description
1 polymer ?
#
loop_
_entity_poly.entity_id
_entity_poly.type
_entity_poly.pdbx_seq_one_letter_code
_entity_poly.pdbx_strand_id
1 'polypeptide(L)' 'MDIPRIFNITESAHRIHNPFTPEKLTTLGAALRLEPETRVLDLGS' A
#
# COMPACT_ATOMS: atom_id res chain seq x y z
N MET A 1 -17.69 0.34 9.03
CA MET A 1 -18.09 1.51 8.21
C MET A 1 -17.36 1.37 6.89
N ASP A 2 -18.04 1.58 5.77
CA ASP A 2 -17.44 1.49 4.42
C ASP A 2 -17.03 2.89 3.93
N ILE A 3 -16.17 2.96 2.93
CA ILE A 3 -15.76 4.21 2.30
C ILE A 3 -16.81 4.68 1.28
N PRO A 4 -16.85 5.98 0.93
CA PRO A 4 -17.74 6.47 -0.12
C PRO A 4 -17.56 5.69 -1.43
N ARG A 5 -18.68 5.23 -2.02
CA ARG A 5 -18.71 4.39 -3.23
C ARG A 5 -17.88 4.95 -4.40
N ILE A 6 -17.70 6.27 -4.47
CA ILE A 6 -16.90 6.89 -5.52
C ILE A 6 -15.46 6.34 -5.54
N PHE A 7 -14.83 6.11 -4.39
CA PHE A 7 -13.47 5.57 -4.30
C PHE A 7 -13.41 4.12 -4.79
N ASN A 8 -14.38 3.28 -4.39
CA ASN A 8 -14.49 1.91 -4.89
C ASN A 8 -14.62 1.86 -6.42
N ILE A 9 -15.28 2.84 -7.05
CA ILE A 9 -15.39 2.90 -8.52
C ILE A 9 -14.08 3.38 -9.13
N THR A 10 -13.61 4.57 -8.72
CA THR A 10 -12.48 5.24 -9.34
C THR A 10 -11.18 4.49 -9.14
N GLU A 11 -11.05 3.78 -8.03
CA GLU A 11 -9.81 3.11 -7.64
C GLU A 11 -9.86 1.59 -7.73
N SER A 12 -10.95 1.02 -8.27
CA SER A 12 -11.17 -0.44 -8.39
C SER A 12 -10.02 -1.22 -9.04
N ALA A 13 -9.27 -0.60 -9.96
CA ALA A 13 -8.14 -1.23 -10.66
C ALA A 13 -6.77 -0.87 -10.07
N HIS A 14 -6.70 0.00 -9.05
CA HIS A 14 -5.45 0.38 -8.43
C HIS A 14 -4.98 -0.72 -7.48
N ARG A 15 -3.71 -1.11 -7.59
CA ARG A 15 -3.06 -1.99 -6.60
C ARG A 15 -2.41 -1.20 -5.47
N ILE A 16 -2.18 0.10 -5.69
CA ILE A 16 -1.57 1.03 -4.76
C ILE A 16 -2.43 2.31 -4.82
N HIS A 17 -3.14 2.60 -3.74
CA HIS A 17 -4.08 3.74 -3.62
C HIS A 17 -3.38 5.07 -3.28
N ASN A 18 -2.12 5.19 -3.68
CA ASN A 18 -1.24 6.30 -3.36
C ASN A 18 -0.37 6.62 -4.59
N PRO A 19 0.21 7.82 -4.68
CA PRO A 19 1.11 8.22 -5.78
C PRO A 19 2.49 7.53 -5.70
N PHE A 20 2.48 6.21 -5.53
CA PHE A 20 3.62 5.31 -5.50
C PHE A 20 3.57 4.37 -6.69
N THR A 21 4.72 4.14 -7.29
CA THR A 21 4.88 3.05 -8.26
C THR A 21 5.31 1.78 -7.52
N PRO A 22 5.14 0.58 -8.13
CA PRO A 22 5.66 -0.65 -7.55
C PRO A 22 7.16 -0.57 -7.20
N GLU A 23 7.97 0.08 -8.04
CA GLU A 23 9.42 0.23 -7.83
C GLU A 23 9.74 1.13 -6.63
N LYS A 24 8.93 2.18 -6.40
CA LYS A 24 9.07 3.01 -5.19
C LYS A 24 8.75 2.20 -3.94
N LEU A 25 7.74 1.34 -3.99
CA LEU A 25 7.39 0.48 -2.87
C LEU A 25 8.48 -0.57 -2.58
N THR A 26 9.06 -1.17 -3.63
CA THR A 26 10.25 -2.04 -3.51
C THR A 26 11.44 -1.29 -2.92
N THR A 27 11.69 -0.07 -3.37
CA THR A 27 12.78 0.78 -2.87
C THR A 27 12.60 1.09 -1.38
N LEU A 28 11.36 1.39 -0.95
CA LEU A 28 11.04 1.59 0.46
C LEU A 28 11.34 0.32 1.28
N GLY A 29 10.91 -0.85 0.81
CA GLY A 29 11.20 -2.13 1.47
C GLY A 29 12.71 -2.37 1.66
N ALA A 30 13.50 -2.11 0.63
CA ALA A 30 14.96 -2.22 0.71
C ALA A 30 15.59 -1.20 1.68
N ALA A 31 15.08 0.03 1.70
CA ALA A 31 15.57 1.09 2.59
C ALA A 31 15.29 0.78 4.07
N LEU A 32 14.16 0.13 4.36
CA LEU A 32 13.79 -0.27 5.73
C LEU A 32 14.57 -1.46 6.27
N ARG A 33 15.25 -2.24 5.40
CA ARG A 33 16.07 -3.40 5.78
C ARG A 33 15.33 -4.38 6.68
N LEU A 34 14.09 -4.70 6.30
CA LEU A 34 13.26 -5.64 7.05
C LEU A 34 13.87 -7.04 6.95
N GLU A 35 14.14 -7.64 8.10
CA GLU A 35 14.58 -9.04 8.19
C GLU A 35 13.36 -9.98 8.18
N PRO A 36 13.52 -11.27 7.85
CA PRO A 36 12.49 -12.28 8.08
C PRO A 36 11.95 -12.20 9.52
N GLU A 37 10.64 -12.47 9.69
CA GLU A 37 9.93 -12.33 10.97
C GLU A 37 9.76 -10.89 11.50
N THR A 38 10.19 -9.86 10.75
CA THR A 38 9.88 -8.48 11.10
C THR A 38 8.36 -8.25 11.07
N ARG A 39 7.81 -7.80 12.20
CA ARG A 39 6.37 -7.53 12.33
C ARG A 39 6.05 -6.12 11.83
N VAL A 40 5.05 -6.00 10.97
CA VAL A 40 4.56 -4.72 10.43
C VAL A 40 3.09 -4.55 10.84
N LEU A 41 2.75 -3.36 11.33
CA LEU A 41 1.37 -2.92 11.50
C LEU A 41 1.00 -2.01 10.34
N ASP A 42 0.03 -2.44 9.53
CA ASP A 42 -0.52 -1.64 8.42
C ASP A 42 -1.99 -1.30 8.73
N LEU A 43 -2.30 -0.01 8.72
CA LEU A 43 -3.63 0.51 9.05
C LEU A 43 -4.20 1.22 7.83
N GLY A 44 -5.32 0.70 7.31
CA GLY A 44 -5.89 1.15 6.04
C GLY A 44 -5.25 0.49 4.81
N SER A 45 -4.80 -0.77 4.96
CA SER A 45 -4.21 -1.63 3.93
C SER A 45 -5.18 -2.04 2.83
#